data_AF-A0A7S1VJ21-F1
#
_entry.id   AF-A0A7S1VJ21-F1
#
_cell.length_a   1.000
_cell.length_b   1.000
_cell.length_c   1.000
_cell.angle_alpha   90.00
_cell.angle_beta   90.00
_cell.angle_gamma   90.00
#
_symmetry.space_group_name_H-M   'P 1'
#
loop_
_entity.id
_entity.type
_entity.pdbx_description
1 polymer ?
#
loop_
_entity_poly.entity_id
_entity_poly.type
_entity_poly.pdbx_seq_one_letter_code
_entity_poly.pdbx_strand_id
1 'polypeptide(L)'
;SAALVAGIIAALSTYAVQSMTHHNPIRATMNASTLRSSVWNRSPEAQAILESPKMGRVHIFVVQLQGHLFFGNVAQITDSLKEMLAEKKGTESEAWIVILDFALVVGMDSSAAHAVAKLQGIMHQSFGVEVSIFVTGSGEGFPCEYA
;
A
#
# COMPACT_ATOMS: atom_id res chain seq x y z
N SER A 1 3.45 -32.47 22.10
CA SER A 1 4.72 -31.85 21.67
C SER A 1 5.00 -32.07 20.19
N ALA A 2 4.96 -33.30 19.66
CA ALA A 2 5.22 -33.55 18.22
C ALA A 2 4.26 -32.84 17.24
N ALA A 3 2.96 -32.81 17.54
CA ALA A 3 1.96 -32.13 16.69
C ALA A 3 2.15 -30.61 16.62
N LEU A 4 2.57 -29.98 17.73
CA LEU A 4 2.89 -28.54 17.76
C LEU A 4 4.08 -28.23 16.85
N VAL A 5 5.15 -29.03 16.96
CA VAL A 5 6.36 -28.85 16.15
C VAL A 5 6.05 -29.07 14.67
N ALA A 6 5.28 -30.11 14.33
CA ALA A 6 4.84 -30.36 12.96
C ALA A 6 3.98 -29.21 12.42
N GLY A 7 3.08 -28.66 13.23
CA GLY A 7 2.27 -27.49 12.88
C GLY A 7 3.10 -26.23 12.64
N ILE A 8 4.11 -25.97 13.48
CA ILE A 8 5.04 -24.84 13.31
C ILE A 8 5.84 -24.99 12.01
N ILE A 9 6.40 -26.19 11.75
CA ILE A 9 7.17 -26.44 10.53
C ILE A 9 6.28 -26.27 9.30
N ALA A 10 5.08 -26.87 9.29
CA ALA A 10 4.14 -26.76 8.18
C ALA A 10 3.73 -25.30 7.91
N ALA A 11 3.46 -24.52 8.95
CA ALA A 11 3.13 -23.10 8.82
C ALA A 11 4.28 -22.29 8.23
N LEU A 12 5.52 -22.50 8.71
CA LEU A 12 6.72 -21.82 8.20
C LEU A 12 7.03 -22.22 6.75
N SER A 13 6.88 -23.49 6.40
CA SER A 13 7.07 -23.97 5.02
C SER A 13 6.01 -23.39 4.08
N THR A 14 4.75 -23.35 4.51
CA THR A 14 3.66 -22.75 3.71
C THR A 14 3.90 -21.27 3.48
N TYR A 15 4.31 -20.53 4.53
CA TYR A 15 4.71 -19.13 4.43
C TYR A 15 5.86 -18.94 3.45
N ALA A 16 6.93 -19.75 3.55
CA ALA A 16 8.08 -19.65 2.67
C ALA A 16 7.71 -19.92 1.20
N VAL A 17 6.89 -20.94 0.94
CA VAL A 17 6.40 -21.26 -0.41
C VAL A 17 5.55 -20.11 -0.96
N GLN A 18 4.57 -19.62 -0.20
CA GLN A 18 3.72 -18.50 -0.61
C GLN A 18 4.54 -17.22 -0.88
N SER A 19 5.54 -16.95 -0.05
CA SER A 19 6.45 -15.81 -0.22
C SER A 19 7.34 -15.93 -1.47
N MET A 20 7.64 -17.14 -1.94
CA MET A 20 8.45 -17.38 -3.15
C MET A 20 7.61 -17.40 -4.42
N THR A 21 6.36 -17.86 -4.34
CA THR A 21 5.48 -18.01 -5.51
C THR A 21 4.71 -16.74 -5.87
N HIS A 22 4.44 -15.88 -4.89
CA HIS A 22 3.73 -14.63 -5.14
C HIS A 22 4.68 -13.53 -5.63
N HIS A 23 4.31 -12.92 -6.76
CA HIS A 23 4.99 -11.76 -7.31
C HIS A 23 5.00 -10.61 -6.29
N ASN A 24 6.00 -9.73 -6.41
CA ASN A 24 6.12 -8.52 -5.58
C ASN A 24 4.75 -7.82 -5.46
N PRO A 25 4.20 -7.69 -4.24
CA PRO A 25 2.86 -7.14 -4.04
C PRO A 25 2.77 -5.66 -4.42
N ILE A 26 3.91 -4.97 -4.55
CA ILE A 26 4.02 -3.62 -5.09
C ILE A 26 4.35 -3.72 -6.58
N ARG A 27 3.42 -3.30 -7.44
CA ARG A 27 3.66 -3.18 -8.87
C ARG A 27 4.53 -1.97 -9.19
N ALA A 28 4.19 -0.83 -8.59
CA ALA A 28 4.85 0.45 -8.86
C ALA A 28 4.63 1.44 -7.72
N THR A 29 5.62 2.31 -7.51
CA THR A 29 5.53 3.49 -6.65
C THR A 29 5.77 4.72 -7.50
N MET A 30 4.85 5.67 -7.48
CA MET A 30 4.85 6.84 -8.36
C MET A 30 4.57 8.12 -7.58
N ASN A 31 5.22 9.20 -7.97
CA ASN A 31 4.88 10.52 -7.46
C ASN A 31 3.64 11.05 -8.20
N ALA A 32 2.68 11.66 -7.50
CA ALA A 32 1.45 12.10 -8.14
C ALA A 32 1.66 13.27 -9.12
N SER A 33 2.82 13.94 -9.11
CA SER A 33 3.17 14.92 -10.14
C SER A 33 3.33 14.29 -11.53
N THR A 34 3.66 13.00 -11.62
CA THR A 34 3.77 12.26 -12.89
C THR A 34 2.45 11.61 -13.31
N LEU A 35 1.42 11.68 -12.45
CA LEU A 35 0.09 11.12 -12.69
C LEU A 35 -0.90 12.22 -13.07
N ARG A 36 -1.61 12.03 -14.18
CA ARG A 36 -2.71 12.92 -14.54
C ARG A 36 -3.97 12.52 -13.77
N SER A 37 -4.51 13.46 -13.01
CA SER A 37 -5.85 13.29 -12.44
C SER A 37 -6.90 13.30 -13.56
N SER A 38 -7.88 12.40 -13.48
CA SER A 38 -9.02 12.31 -14.40
C SER A 38 -10.01 13.47 -14.30
N VAL A 39 -9.92 14.31 -13.26
CA VAL A 39 -10.77 15.49 -13.12
C VAL A 39 -10.26 16.60 -14.03
N TRP A 40 -10.96 16.79 -15.15
CA TRP A 40 -10.62 17.73 -16.22
C TRP A 40 -10.85 19.20 -15.85
N ASN A 41 -11.82 19.49 -14.96
CA ASN A 41 -12.37 20.84 -14.77
C ASN A 41 -12.04 21.45 -13.39
N ARG A 42 -10.77 21.48 -13.01
CA ARG A 42 -10.34 22.21 -11.80
C ARG A 42 -10.24 23.71 -12.06
N SER A 43 -10.57 24.53 -11.06
CA SER A 43 -10.31 25.97 -11.15
C SER A 43 -8.80 26.24 -11.24
N PRO A 44 -8.38 27.38 -11.82
CA PRO A 44 -6.97 27.77 -11.90
C PRO A 44 -6.28 27.82 -10.53
N GLU A 45 -6.99 28.26 -9.48
CA GLU A 45 -6.48 28.35 -8.12
C GLU A 45 -6.16 26.97 -7.55
N ALA A 46 -7.06 26.00 -7.76
CA ALA A 46 -6.83 24.63 -7.32
C ALA A 46 -5.66 23.97 -8.08
N GLN A 47 -5.49 24.26 -9.37
CA GLN A 47 -4.34 23.76 -10.12
C GLN A 47 -3.04 24.37 -9.63
N ALA A 48 -3.00 25.67 -9.36
CA ALA A 48 -1.81 26.34 -8.83
C ALA A 48 -1.34 25.74 -7.50
N ILE A 49 -2.27 25.36 -6.60
CA ILE A 49 -1.93 24.64 -5.36
C ILE A 49 -1.32 23.28 -5.69
N LEU A 50 -1.97 22.50 -6.56
CA LEU A 50 -1.56 21.14 -6.87
C LEU A 50 -0.25 21.06 -7.68
N GLU A 51 0.08 22.09 -8.45
CA GLU A 51 1.33 22.22 -9.22
C GLU A 51 2.45 22.87 -8.41
N SER A 52 2.15 23.41 -7.22
CA SER A 52 3.14 24.01 -6.36
C SER A 52 4.25 23.00 -6.00
N PRO A 53 5.54 23.34 -6.22
CA PRO A 53 6.65 22.46 -5.85
C PRO A 53 6.86 22.36 -4.33
N LYS A 54 6.15 23.17 -3.53
CA LYS A 54 6.29 23.21 -2.06
C LYS A 54 5.13 22.58 -1.29
N MET A 55 3.95 22.49 -1.91
CA MET A 55 2.72 22.04 -1.22
C MET A 55 1.79 21.21 -2.12
N GLY A 56 2.21 20.94 -3.35
CA GLY A 56 1.39 20.30 -4.37
C GLY A 56 1.57 18.78 -4.41
N ARG A 57 1.27 18.21 -5.59
CA ARG A 57 1.26 16.76 -5.84
C ARG A 57 2.60 16.06 -5.62
N VAL A 58 3.70 16.83 -5.57
CA VAL A 58 5.04 16.29 -5.30
C VAL A 58 5.16 15.61 -3.93
N HIS A 59 4.27 15.93 -2.98
CA HIS A 59 4.21 15.30 -1.66
C HIS A 59 3.23 14.12 -1.57
N ILE A 60 2.61 13.74 -2.70
CA ILE A 60 1.67 12.62 -2.77
C ILE A 60 2.31 11.48 -3.53
N PHE A 61 2.34 10.30 -2.93
CA PHE A 61 2.86 9.09 -3.53
C PHE A 61 1.74 8.07 -3.73
N VAL A 62 1.70 7.44 -4.90
CA VAL A 62 0.76 6.37 -5.24
C VAL A 62 1.52 5.06 -5.29
N VAL A 63 1.12 4.11 -4.46
CA VAL A 63 1.68 2.77 -4.36
C VAL A 63 0.64 1.79 -4.88
N GLN A 64 0.88 1.30 -6.10
CA GLN A 64 -0.03 0.39 -6.77
C GLN A 64 0.26 -1.04 -6.35
N LEU A 65 -0.73 -1.64 -5.70
CA LEU A 65 -0.70 -3.01 -5.20
C LEU A 65 -1.27 -3.96 -6.25
N GLN A 66 -0.83 -5.22 -6.25
CA GLN A 66 -1.27 -6.23 -7.20
C GLN A 66 -1.35 -7.63 -6.60
N GLY A 67 -2.12 -8.50 -7.26
CA GLY A 67 -2.19 -9.93 -6.93
C GLY A 67 -3.08 -10.21 -5.72
N HIS A 68 -2.85 -11.36 -5.07
CA HIS A 68 -3.56 -11.74 -3.85
C HIS A 68 -2.80 -11.26 -2.62
N LEU A 69 -3.47 -10.56 -1.71
CA LEU A 69 -2.87 -10.05 -0.47
C LEU A 69 -3.13 -10.99 0.70
N PHE A 70 -2.05 -11.33 1.40
CA PHE A 70 -2.03 -12.09 2.65
C PHE A 70 -1.06 -11.40 3.63
N PHE A 71 -1.10 -11.78 4.91
CA PHE A 71 -0.30 -11.12 5.96
C PHE A 71 1.18 -10.92 5.60
N GLY A 72 1.83 -11.93 5.01
CA GLY A 72 3.25 -11.87 4.63
C GLY A 72 3.57 -10.77 3.64
N ASN A 73 2.77 -10.63 2.57
CA ASN A 73 2.96 -9.58 1.58
C ASN A 73 2.61 -8.19 2.13
N VAL A 74 1.65 -8.07 3.05
CA VAL A 74 1.38 -6.79 3.73
C VAL A 74 2.54 -6.37 4.63
N ALA A 75 3.23 -7.32 5.27
CA ALA A 75 4.46 -7.03 5.99
C ALA A 75 5.56 -6.49 5.05
N GLN A 76 5.75 -7.13 3.89
CA GLN A 76 6.68 -6.63 2.85
C GLN A 76 6.30 -5.22 2.38
N ILE A 77 5.02 -4.96 2.07
CA ILE A 77 4.53 -3.61 1.70
C ILE A 77 4.87 -2.60 2.80
N THR A 78 4.64 -2.97 4.07
CA THR A 78 4.90 -2.11 5.22
C THR A 78 6.37 -1.71 5.28
N ASP A 79 7.29 -2.66 5.10
CA ASP A 79 8.72 -2.38 5.19
C ASP A 79 9.21 -1.55 3.99
N SER A 80 8.74 -1.84 2.77
CA SER A 80 9.03 -1.00 1.59
C SER A 80 8.52 0.44 1.74
N LEU A 81 7.34 0.63 2.36
CA LEU A 81 6.84 1.96 2.65
C LEU A 81 7.71 2.70 3.68
N LYS A 82 8.14 2.02 4.76
CA LYS A 82 9.04 2.63 5.75
C LYS A 82 10.35 3.09 5.11
N GLU A 83 10.94 2.25 4.27
CA GLU A 83 12.17 2.57 3.54
C GLU A 83 11.97 3.79 2.65
N MET A 84 10.94 3.77 1.79
CA MET A 84 10.59 4.89 0.93
C MET A 84 10.35 6.19 1.74
N LEU A 85 9.60 6.12 2.83
CA LEU A 85 9.31 7.29 3.67
C LEU A 85 10.57 7.83 4.36
N ALA A 86 11.45 6.94 4.83
CA ALA A 86 12.73 7.34 5.42
C ALA A 86 13.64 8.03 4.39
N GLU A 87 13.71 7.51 3.16
CA GLU A 87 14.48 8.11 2.06
C GLU A 87 13.94 9.49 1.65
N LYS A 88 12.62 9.69 1.73
CA LYS A 88 11.97 10.94 1.31
C LYS A 88 11.95 12.01 2.40
N LYS A 89 12.14 11.64 3.66
CA LYS A 89 12.08 12.55 4.80
C LYS A 89 13.06 13.72 4.64
N GLY A 90 12.57 14.95 4.80
CA GLY A 90 13.37 16.17 4.64
C GLY A 90 13.85 16.50 3.21
N THR A 91 13.38 15.78 2.19
CA THR A 91 13.66 16.10 0.77
C THR A 91 12.60 17.05 0.20
N GLU A 92 12.86 17.64 -0.97
CA GLU A 92 11.86 18.43 -1.71
C GLU A 92 10.61 17.62 -2.10
N SER A 93 10.71 16.29 -2.06
CA SER A 93 9.62 15.35 -2.30
C SER A 93 9.22 14.57 -1.04
N GLU A 94 9.35 15.17 0.14
CA GLU A 94 8.90 14.56 1.39
C GLU A 94 7.44 14.12 1.28
N ALA A 95 7.17 12.86 1.60
CA ALA A 95 5.83 12.30 1.47
C ALA A 95 4.94 12.80 2.62
N TRP A 96 3.78 13.36 2.28
CA TRP A 96 2.74 13.73 3.24
C TRP A 96 1.52 12.83 3.11
N ILE A 97 1.26 12.36 1.89
CA ILE A 97 0.14 11.48 1.58
C ILE A 97 0.66 10.28 0.80
N VAL A 98 0.25 9.08 1.22
CA VAL A 98 0.42 7.85 0.47
C VAL A 98 -0.95 7.31 0.07
N ILE A 99 -1.17 7.09 -1.21
CA ILE A 99 -2.35 6.43 -1.75
C ILE A 99 -1.98 4.97 -2.03
N LEU A 100 -2.62 4.05 -1.31
CA LEU A 100 -2.57 2.63 -1.62
C LEU A 100 -3.62 2.34 -2.68
N ASP A 101 -3.18 2.07 -3.91
CA ASP A 101 -4.05 1.76 -5.05
C ASP A 101 -4.22 0.24 -5.19
N PHE A 102 -5.42 -0.24 -4.89
CA PHE A 102 -5.80 -1.65 -4.94
C PHE A 102 -6.39 -2.07 -6.30
N ALA A 103 -6.30 -1.25 -7.35
CA ALA A 103 -6.93 -1.53 -8.64
C ALA A 103 -6.54 -2.89 -9.27
N LEU A 104 -5.38 -3.45 -8.91
CA LEU A 104 -4.88 -4.73 -9.43
C LEU A 104 -4.83 -5.83 -8.38
N VAL A 105 -5.39 -5.57 -7.19
CA VAL A 105 -5.55 -6.58 -6.15
C VAL A 105 -6.75 -7.44 -6.52
N VAL A 106 -6.53 -8.73 -6.72
CA VAL A 106 -7.55 -9.68 -7.18
C VAL A 106 -8.23 -10.43 -6.04
N GLY A 107 -7.66 -10.39 -4.84
CA GLY A 107 -8.21 -11.00 -3.63
C GLY A 107 -7.40 -10.63 -2.40
N MET A 108 -8.00 -10.75 -1.22
CA MET A 108 -7.33 -10.46 0.05
C MET A 108 -7.94 -11.31 1.17
N ASP A 109 -7.10 -11.89 2.01
CA ASP A 109 -7.55 -12.59 3.21
C ASP A 109 -7.83 -11.63 4.40
N SER A 110 -8.57 -12.09 5.41
CA SER A 110 -8.93 -11.27 6.57
C SER A 110 -7.71 -10.80 7.38
N SER A 111 -6.62 -11.57 7.36
CA SER A 111 -5.37 -11.24 8.04
C SER A 111 -4.66 -10.05 7.38
N ALA A 112 -4.67 -9.99 6.04
CA ALA A 112 -4.16 -8.88 5.26
C ALA A 112 -5.04 -7.64 5.44
N ALA A 113 -6.37 -7.78 5.43
CA ALA A 113 -7.27 -6.66 5.70
C ALA A 113 -6.97 -5.99 7.05
N HIS A 114 -6.80 -6.81 8.10
CA HIS A 114 -6.42 -6.32 9.42
C HIS A 114 -5.02 -5.69 9.43
N ALA A 115 -4.05 -6.29 8.74
CA ALA A 115 -2.70 -5.76 8.65
C ALA A 115 -2.64 -4.41 7.91
N VAL A 116 -3.43 -4.22 6.84
CA VAL A 116 -3.54 -2.95 6.10
C VAL A 116 -4.14 -1.86 6.99
N ALA A 117 -5.19 -2.16 7.76
CA ALA A 117 -5.74 -1.21 8.73
C ALA A 117 -4.70 -0.78 9.78
N LYS A 118 -3.88 -1.73 10.26
CA LYS A 118 -2.78 -1.44 11.20
C LYS A 118 -1.66 -0.62 10.55
N LEU A 119 -1.33 -0.89 9.28
CA LEU A 119 -0.33 -0.16 8.51
C LEU A 119 -0.65 1.35 8.50
N GLN A 120 -1.90 1.75 8.26
CA GLN A 120 -2.29 3.17 8.25
C GLN A 120 -1.91 3.87 9.56
N GLY A 121 -2.22 3.23 10.70
CA GLY A 121 -1.84 3.75 12.02
C GLY A 121 -0.33 3.83 12.22
N ILE A 122 0.42 2.83 11.77
CA ILE A 122 1.89 2.82 11.87
C ILE A 122 2.51 3.98 11.07
N MET A 123 2.03 4.22 9.84
CA MET A 123 2.55 5.29 8.97
C MET A 123 2.28 6.67 9.56
N HIS A 124 1.05 6.90 10.06
CA HIS A 124 0.70 8.14 10.72
C HIS A 124 1.54 8.36 11.99
N GLN A 125 1.65 7.36 12.86
CA GLN A 125 2.38 7.49 14.14
C GLN A 125 3.89 7.63 13.97
N SER A 126 4.49 6.92 13.00
CA SER A 126 5.95 6.85 12.87
C SER A 126 6.51 7.92 11.94
N PHE A 127 5.73 8.34 10.93
CA PHE A 127 6.19 9.27 9.89
C PHE A 127 5.32 10.52 9.74
N GLY A 128 4.16 10.61 10.40
CA GLY A 128 3.24 11.74 10.24
C GLY A 128 2.57 11.78 8.86
N VAL A 129 2.48 10.63 8.18
CA VAL A 129 1.97 10.51 6.82
C VAL A 129 0.52 10.04 6.82
N GLU A 130 -0.32 10.70 6.04
CA GLU A 130 -1.70 10.27 5.82
C GLU A 130 -1.78 9.17 4.75
N VAL A 131 -2.49 8.09 5.06
CA VAL A 131 -2.65 6.95 4.15
C VAL A 131 -4.08 6.87 3.66
N SER A 132 -4.28 7.07 2.35
CA SER A 132 -5.56 6.92 1.68
C SER A 132 -5.62 5.59 0.94
N ILE A 133 -6.74 4.88 1.03
CA ILE A 133 -6.96 3.64 0.30
C ILE A 133 -7.86 3.94 -0.90
N PHE A 134 -7.38 3.59 -2.09
CA PHE A 134 -8.14 3.64 -3.32
C PHE A 134 -8.48 2.22 -3.78
N VAL A 135 -9.78 1.96 -3.93
CA VAL A 135 -10.32 0.71 -4.49
C VAL A 135 -11.20 1.09 -5.66
N THR A 136 -11.11 0.38 -6.79
CA THR A 136 -11.86 0.67 -8.03
C THR A 136 -13.37 0.39 -7.94
N GLY A 137 -13.90 0.18 -6.74
CA GLY A 137 -15.34 0.11 -6.49
C GLY A 137 -15.99 -1.17 -7.00
N SER A 138 -15.83 -2.26 -6.25
CA SER A 138 -16.91 -3.26 -6.14
C SER A 138 -17.65 -2.96 -4.83
N GLY A 139 -18.98 -2.84 -4.88
CA GLY A 139 -19.81 -2.72 -3.65
C GLY A 139 -19.72 -3.96 -2.74
N GLU A 140 -19.11 -5.03 -3.23
CA GLU A 140 -18.99 -6.35 -2.62
C GLU A 140 -17.70 -6.53 -1.79
N GLY A 141 -16.77 -5.56 -1.81
CA GLY A 141 -15.44 -5.71 -1.21
C GLY A 141 -14.52 -6.65 -2.00
N PHE A 142 -13.40 -7.06 -1.39
CA PHE A 142 -12.52 -8.08 -1.98
C PHE A 142 -13.09 -9.47 -1.71
N PRO A 143 -13.08 -10.39 -2.69
CA PRO A 143 -13.42 -11.77 -2.42
C PRO A 143 -12.46 -12.34 -1.37
N CYS A 144 -13.01 -12.80 -0.25
CA CYS A 144 -12.29 -13.61 0.73
C CYS A 144 -12.25 -15.05 0.21
N GLU A 145 -11.12 -15.52 -0.31
CA GLU A 145 -10.95 -16.95 -0.58
C GLU A 145 -10.71 -17.70 0.74
N TYR A 146 -11.80 -18.03 1.42
CA TYR A 146 -11.87 -19.17 2.34
C TYR A 146 -13.23 -19.86 2.17
N ALA A 147 -13.25 -20.90 1.34
CA ALA A 147 -14.21 -21.98 1.40
C ALA A 147 -13.44 -23.30 1.46
#